data_AF-A0A662IAR5-F1
#
_entry.id   AF-A0A662IAR5-F1
#
_cell.length_a   1.000
_cell.length_b   1.000
_cell.length_c   1.000
_cell.angle_alpha   90.00
_cell.angle_beta   90.00
_cell.angle_gamma   90.00
#
_symmetry.space_group_name_H-M   'P 1'
#
loop_
_entity.id
_entity.type
_entity.pdbx_description
1 polymer ?
#
loop_
_entity_poly.entity_id
_entity_poly.type
_entity_poly.pdbx_seq_one_letter_code
_entity_poly.pdbx_strand_id
1 'polypeptide(L)'
;MDIGDIWPYNSWRAGQREIAEAVRDSALEGKHLMVGYPTGAGKTAAALTGALAASLRGGFKVVYLVRARTQFQAPLRELRAITKRIQLDAVFLQNKRDLCLVRGVQLLPYDEFLRFCSELVRSGLCPYHRRASEVSVSLEGLLSPRELLARASEAGACPYELARRALSTADVIVAAYNYIFDPEIRRAFLSDLGTGLSEVLLIVDEAHNLPSAVISVLSKEITSRRIRAARREVSRYCRGNECEKVERDLYSLYSFMSKLRRAVERRGEMEVERGDLLEAAPNPNDLMRIAAVVESRVGRATAIRSVASFLKAVTRHKPGYTLVAEPMDGDVALRNLCVSPAGE
;
A
#
# COMPACT_ATOMS: atom_id res chain seq x y z
N MET A 1 -22.94 16.15 -19.55
CA MET A 1 -21.64 16.58 -20.10
C MET A 1 -21.13 15.52 -21.06
N ASP A 2 -20.59 15.94 -22.22
CA ASP A 2 -20.01 15.03 -23.20
C ASP A 2 -18.47 15.00 -23.08
N ILE A 3 -17.82 13.99 -23.65
CA ILE A 3 -16.36 13.84 -23.62
C ILE A 3 -15.62 15.05 -24.21
N GLY A 4 -16.24 15.77 -25.16
CA GLY A 4 -15.68 16.97 -25.77
C GLY A 4 -15.59 18.16 -24.81
N ASP A 5 -16.52 18.27 -23.86
CA ASP A 5 -16.52 19.34 -22.85
C ASP A 5 -15.39 19.15 -21.83
N ILE A 6 -15.07 17.90 -21.53
CA ILE A 6 -14.08 17.49 -20.53
C ILE A 6 -12.67 17.48 -21.14
N TRP A 7 -12.54 17.18 -22.43
CA TRP A 7 -11.26 17.03 -23.11
C TRP A 7 -10.39 18.29 -22.98
N PRO A 8 -9.16 18.18 -22.43
CA PRO A 8 -8.38 19.36 -22.08
C PRO A 8 -7.66 20.02 -23.28
N TYR A 9 -7.52 19.32 -24.40
CA TYR A 9 -6.76 19.78 -25.56
C TYR A 9 -7.64 20.31 -26.69
N ASN A 10 -7.04 21.01 -27.66
CA ASN A 10 -7.76 21.61 -28.79
C ASN A 10 -8.13 20.58 -29.87
N SER A 11 -7.41 19.47 -29.94
CA SER A 11 -7.64 18.41 -30.91
C SER A 11 -7.40 17.04 -30.30
N TRP A 12 -7.98 16.02 -30.93
CA TRP A 12 -7.76 14.62 -30.61
C TRP A 12 -6.70 14.05 -31.54
N ARG A 13 -5.77 13.27 -31.00
CA ARG A 13 -4.89 12.41 -31.82
C ARG A 13 -5.62 11.11 -32.14
N ALA A 14 -5.17 10.42 -33.19
CA ALA A 14 -5.78 9.17 -33.67
C ALA A 14 -6.03 8.17 -32.53
N GLY A 15 -7.26 7.67 -32.39
CA GLY A 15 -7.64 6.70 -31.35
C GLY A 15 -7.93 7.26 -29.95
N GLN A 16 -7.59 8.51 -29.63
CA GLN A 16 -7.83 9.05 -28.29
C GLN A 16 -9.33 9.23 -28.00
N ARG A 17 -10.10 9.69 -28.99
CA ARG A 17 -11.55 9.86 -28.85
C ARG A 17 -12.24 8.52 -28.69
N GLU A 18 -11.88 7.55 -29.52
CA GLU A 18 -12.38 6.16 -29.45
C GLU A 18 -12.12 5.55 -28.08
N ILE A 19 -10.93 5.75 -27.50
CA ILE A 19 -10.63 5.30 -26.13
C ILE A 19 -11.54 5.97 -25.11
N ALA A 20 -11.73 7.29 -25.18
CA ALA A 20 -12.57 8.02 -24.24
C ALA A 20 -14.05 7.56 -24.32
N GLU A 21 -14.56 7.36 -25.53
CA GLU A 21 -15.91 6.83 -25.77
C GLU A 21 -16.04 5.40 -25.24
N ALA A 22 -15.10 4.51 -25.58
CA ALA A 22 -15.11 3.13 -25.11
C ALA A 22 -15.04 3.03 -23.57
N VAL A 23 -14.21 3.85 -22.91
CA VAL A 23 -14.13 3.91 -21.44
C VAL A 23 -15.46 4.37 -20.84
N ARG A 24 -16.05 5.44 -21.38
CA ARG A 24 -17.34 5.96 -20.91
C ARG A 24 -18.43 4.90 -21.01
N ASP A 25 -18.56 4.29 -22.18
CA ASP A 25 -19.65 3.36 -22.49
C ASP A 25 -19.49 2.06 -21.69
N SER A 26 -18.26 1.53 -21.60
CA SER A 26 -17.98 0.35 -20.78
C SER A 26 -18.28 0.58 -19.30
N ALA A 27 -17.96 1.76 -18.77
CA ALA A 27 -18.23 2.10 -17.37
C ALA A 27 -19.74 2.19 -17.09
N LEU A 28 -20.53 2.81 -17.98
CA LEU A 28 -21.99 2.91 -17.85
C LEU A 28 -22.68 1.55 -18.00
N GLU A 29 -22.11 0.64 -18.79
CA GLU A 29 -22.61 -0.73 -18.97
C GLU A 29 -22.13 -1.71 -17.90
N GLY A 30 -21.26 -1.28 -16.98
CA GLY A 30 -20.69 -2.14 -15.94
C GLY A 30 -19.74 -3.23 -16.46
N LYS A 31 -19.04 -2.97 -17.58
CA LYS A 31 -18.11 -3.92 -18.22
C LYS A 31 -16.66 -3.60 -17.91
N HIS A 32 -15.81 -4.62 -18.00
CA HIS A 32 -14.35 -4.45 -17.98
C HIS A 32 -13.83 -4.14 -19.38
N LEU A 33 -12.99 -3.11 -19.48
CA LEU A 33 -12.34 -2.71 -20.73
C LEU A 33 -10.82 -2.85 -20.61
N MET A 34 -10.19 -3.53 -21.58
CA MET A 34 -8.75 -3.53 -21.75
C MET A 34 -8.37 -2.62 -22.94
N VAL A 35 -7.52 -1.64 -22.69
CA VAL A 35 -7.07 -0.68 -23.72
C VAL A 35 -5.59 -0.93 -24.03
N GLY A 36 -5.33 -1.49 -25.21
CA GLY A 36 -3.99 -1.56 -25.80
C GLY A 36 -3.74 -0.34 -26.68
N TYR A 37 -2.85 0.56 -26.25
CA TYR A 37 -2.49 1.75 -27.02
C TYR A 37 -1.03 2.16 -26.72
N PRO A 38 -0.26 2.72 -27.66
CA PRO A 38 1.16 3.01 -27.45
C PRO A 38 1.44 3.96 -26.27
N THR A 39 2.56 3.76 -25.58
CA THR A 39 3.04 4.68 -24.54
C THR A 39 3.35 6.06 -25.13
N GLY A 40 3.05 7.13 -24.41
CA GLY A 40 3.28 8.51 -24.87
C GLY A 40 2.25 9.04 -25.87
N ALA A 41 1.32 8.22 -26.36
CA ALA A 41 0.28 8.64 -27.30
C ALA A 41 -0.95 9.27 -26.62
N GLY A 42 -1.00 9.34 -25.29
CA GLY A 42 -2.02 10.10 -24.53
C GLY A 42 -3.16 9.26 -23.93
N LYS A 43 -2.92 7.99 -23.61
CA LYS A 43 -3.89 7.10 -22.93
C LYS A 43 -4.51 7.72 -21.69
N THR A 44 -3.69 8.33 -20.84
CA THR A 44 -4.10 8.90 -19.54
C THR A 44 -5.20 9.95 -19.71
N ALA A 45 -5.05 10.89 -20.66
CA ALA A 45 -6.02 11.94 -20.90
C ALA A 45 -7.35 11.35 -21.39
N ALA A 46 -7.29 10.41 -22.34
CA ALA A 46 -8.47 9.76 -22.90
C ALA A 46 -9.22 8.93 -21.86
N ALA A 47 -8.49 8.13 -21.07
CA ALA A 47 -9.05 7.32 -20.00
C ALA A 47 -9.73 8.18 -18.91
N LEU A 48 -9.06 9.23 -18.43
CA LEU A 48 -9.65 10.15 -17.46
C LEU A 48 -10.87 10.87 -18.02
N THR A 49 -10.82 11.32 -19.27
CA THR A 49 -11.94 12.01 -19.93
C THR A 49 -13.17 11.11 -20.04
N GLY A 50 -13.00 9.88 -20.51
CA GLY A 50 -14.08 8.90 -20.60
C GLY A 50 -14.65 8.53 -19.23
N ALA A 51 -13.77 8.31 -18.26
CA ALA A 51 -14.17 7.96 -16.90
C ALA A 51 -14.93 9.09 -16.19
N LEU A 52 -14.50 10.34 -16.35
CA LEU A 52 -15.21 11.50 -15.84
C LEU A 52 -16.56 11.70 -16.52
N ALA A 53 -16.64 11.49 -17.85
CA ALA A 53 -17.91 11.54 -18.57
C ALA A 53 -18.91 10.49 -18.05
N ALA A 54 -18.44 9.29 -17.71
CA ALA A 54 -19.24 8.26 -17.08
C ALA A 54 -19.61 8.60 -15.63
N SER A 55 -18.64 9.05 -14.82
CA SER A 55 -18.83 9.45 -13.42
C SER A 55 -19.88 10.54 -13.27
N LEU A 56 -19.82 11.60 -14.10
CA LEU A 56 -20.80 12.70 -14.08
C LEU A 56 -22.23 12.27 -14.49
N ARG A 57 -22.40 11.12 -15.14
CA ARG A 57 -23.71 10.57 -15.53
C ARG A 57 -24.20 9.48 -14.58
N GLY A 58 -23.30 8.61 -14.12
CA GLY A 58 -23.58 7.41 -13.34
C GLY A 58 -23.32 7.54 -11.85
N GLY A 59 -22.75 8.67 -11.38
CA GLY A 59 -22.50 8.93 -9.96
C GLY A 59 -21.30 8.16 -9.37
N PHE A 60 -20.42 7.61 -10.19
CA PHE A 60 -19.25 6.85 -9.73
C PHE A 60 -18.14 7.75 -9.18
N LYS A 61 -17.42 7.29 -8.13
CA LYS A 61 -16.10 7.87 -7.82
C LYS A 61 -15.04 7.27 -8.75
N VAL A 62 -14.15 8.11 -9.29
CA VAL A 62 -13.07 7.62 -10.15
C VAL A 62 -11.81 7.37 -9.32
N VAL A 63 -11.31 6.14 -9.36
CA VAL A 63 -10.02 5.78 -8.73
C VAL A 63 -9.02 5.42 -9.81
N TYR A 64 -8.00 6.27 -9.98
CA TYR A 64 -6.89 6.05 -10.91
C TYR A 64 -5.71 5.43 -10.17
N LEU A 65 -5.41 4.17 -10.49
CA LEU A 65 -4.33 3.42 -9.88
C LEU A 65 -3.05 3.50 -10.71
N VAL A 66 -1.95 3.75 -10.02
CA VAL A 66 -0.60 3.67 -10.59
C VAL A 66 0.27 2.68 -9.81
N ARG A 67 1.26 2.09 -10.49
CA ARG A 67 2.17 1.13 -9.85
C ARG A 67 3.12 1.82 -8.87
N ALA A 68 3.68 2.96 -9.25
CA ALA A 68 4.71 3.65 -8.46
C ALA A 68 4.47 5.16 -8.35
N ARG A 69 5.00 5.77 -7.28
CA ARG A 69 4.92 7.22 -7.02
C ARG A 69 5.44 8.07 -8.18
N THR A 70 6.48 7.61 -8.87
CA THR A 70 7.08 8.29 -10.03
C THR A 70 6.10 8.43 -11.19
N GLN A 71 5.05 7.61 -11.25
CA GLN A 71 4.03 7.63 -12.29
C GLN A 71 2.86 8.59 -11.99
N PHE A 72 2.87 9.28 -10.84
CA PHE A 72 1.83 10.28 -10.51
C PHE A 72 1.85 11.48 -11.46
N GLN A 73 2.96 11.71 -12.19
CA GLN A 73 3.14 12.89 -13.04
C GLN A 73 2.16 12.95 -14.22
N ALA A 74 1.88 11.82 -14.86
CA ALA A 74 0.94 11.78 -15.97
C ALA A 74 -0.49 12.14 -15.54
N PRO A 75 -1.13 11.45 -14.57
CA PRO A 75 -2.46 11.83 -14.12
C PRO A 75 -2.50 13.22 -13.49
N LEU A 76 -1.44 13.66 -12.79
CA LEU A 76 -1.36 15.03 -12.28
C LEU A 76 -1.41 16.08 -13.39
N ARG A 77 -0.64 15.89 -14.47
CA ARG A 77 -0.66 16.80 -15.61
C ARG A 77 -2.03 16.84 -16.27
N GLU A 78 -2.63 15.68 -16.52
CA GLU A 78 -3.92 15.59 -17.20
C GLU A 78 -5.06 16.16 -16.36
N LEU A 79 -5.14 15.81 -15.07
CA LEU A 79 -6.16 16.34 -14.16
C LEU A 79 -6.06 17.86 -14.03
N ARG A 80 -4.84 18.40 -13.96
CA ARG A 80 -4.62 19.87 -13.92
C ARG A 80 -5.06 20.57 -15.20
N ALA A 81 -5.05 19.88 -16.34
CA ALA A 81 -5.55 20.42 -17.58
C ALA A 81 -7.09 20.32 -17.65
N ILE A 82 -7.66 19.22 -17.15
CA ILE A 82 -9.11 18.98 -17.11
C ILE A 82 -9.82 19.93 -16.12
N THR A 83 -9.22 20.22 -14.96
CA THR A 83 -9.80 21.15 -13.97
C THR A 83 -9.92 22.60 -14.47
N LYS A 84 -9.30 22.93 -15.61
CA LYS A 84 -9.50 24.22 -16.31
C LYS A 84 -10.73 24.24 -17.22
N ARG A 85 -11.29 23.07 -17.54
CA ARG A 85 -12.48 22.91 -18.38
C ARG A 85 -13.74 22.70 -17.55
N ILE A 86 -13.61 21.94 -16.46
CA ILE A 86 -14.73 21.54 -15.61
C ILE A 86 -14.36 21.74 -14.14
N GLN A 87 -15.37 21.98 -13.31
CA GLN A 87 -15.21 21.90 -11.86
C GLN A 87 -15.12 20.42 -11.48
N LEU A 88 -14.02 20.06 -10.84
CA LEU A 88 -13.69 18.69 -10.46
C LEU A 88 -12.75 18.76 -9.28
N ASP A 89 -13.00 17.99 -8.23
CA ASP A 89 -12.12 17.88 -7.08
C ASP A 89 -11.30 16.58 -7.14
N ALA A 90 -9.98 16.73 -7.19
CA ALA A 90 -9.05 15.60 -7.30
C ALA A 90 -7.99 15.59 -6.20
N VAL A 91 -7.70 14.39 -5.68
CA VAL A 91 -6.74 14.17 -4.59
C VAL A 91 -5.77 13.05 -4.92
N PHE A 92 -4.51 13.23 -4.50
CA PHE A 92 -3.46 12.23 -4.66
C PHE A 92 -3.13 11.58 -3.32
N LEU A 93 -3.37 10.29 -3.22
CA LEU A 93 -3.09 9.53 -2.02
C LEU A 93 -1.76 8.79 -2.16
N GLN A 94 -0.72 9.34 -1.52
CA GLN A 94 0.59 8.71 -1.40
C GLN A 94 0.68 7.84 -0.14
N ASN A 95 1.77 7.10 -0.02
CA ASN A 95 2.06 6.33 1.18
C ASN A 95 2.28 7.26 2.38
N LYS A 96 1.88 6.81 3.58
CA LYS A 96 1.93 7.61 4.80
C LYS A 96 3.35 8.10 5.13
N ARG A 97 4.39 7.31 4.82
CA ARG A 97 5.80 7.69 5.00
C ARG A 97 6.18 8.85 4.11
N ASP A 98 5.81 8.79 2.84
CA ASP A 98 6.22 9.76 1.81
C ASP A 98 5.61 11.16 2.05
N LEU A 99 4.49 11.22 2.79
CA LEU A 99 3.83 12.45 3.21
C LEU A 99 4.21 12.90 4.63
N CYS A 100 4.98 12.12 5.38
CA CYS A 100 5.22 12.43 6.79
C CYS A 100 6.21 13.58 6.97
N LEU A 101 5.80 14.59 7.76
CA LEU A 101 6.62 15.76 8.09
C LEU A 101 7.60 15.52 9.26
N VAL A 102 7.49 14.38 9.95
CA VAL A 102 8.43 14.02 11.03
C VAL A 102 9.81 13.75 10.43
N ARG A 103 10.83 14.47 10.88
CA ARG A 103 12.19 14.37 10.37
C ARG A 103 12.77 12.96 10.58
N GLY A 104 13.58 12.49 9.64
CA GLY A 104 14.30 11.21 9.72
C GLY A 104 13.48 9.95 9.39
N VAL A 105 12.15 10.05 9.29
CA VAL A 105 11.29 8.89 9.02
C VAL A 105 11.49 8.26 7.65
N GLN A 106 12.06 9.00 6.68
CA GLN A 106 12.39 8.47 5.36
C GLN A 106 13.52 7.44 5.39
N LEU A 107 14.34 7.43 6.44
CA LEU A 107 15.42 6.47 6.64
C LEU A 107 14.91 5.13 7.21
N LEU A 108 13.68 5.10 7.72
CA LEU A 108 13.09 3.88 8.26
C LEU A 108 12.52 3.01 7.13
N PRO A 109 12.70 1.68 7.18
CA PRO A 109 11.90 0.75 6.39
C PRO A 109 10.40 1.04 6.54
N TYR A 110 9.60 0.81 5.49
CA TYR A 110 8.20 1.27 5.47
C TYR A 110 7.35 0.62 6.58
N ASP A 111 7.57 -0.67 6.83
CA ASP A 111 6.90 -1.42 7.90
C ASP A 111 7.27 -0.90 9.30
N GLU A 112 8.52 -0.47 9.48
CA GLU A 112 9.01 0.16 10.72
C GLU A 112 8.44 1.56 10.90
N PHE A 113 8.36 2.33 9.81
CA PHE A 113 7.70 3.62 9.79
C PHE A 113 6.23 3.51 10.20
N LEU A 114 5.44 2.60 9.61
CA LEU A 114 4.01 2.48 9.92
C LEU A 114 3.78 2.23 11.41
N ARG A 115 4.66 1.42 12.00
CA ARG A 115 4.63 1.10 13.42
C ARG A 115 5.05 2.27 14.29
N PHE A 116 6.15 2.96 13.95
CA PHE A 116 6.57 4.19 14.61
C PHE A 116 5.46 5.24 14.58
N CYS A 117 4.83 5.45 13.42
CA CYS A 117 3.75 6.40 13.25
C CYS A 117 2.53 6.05 14.11
N SER A 118 2.12 4.78 14.10
CA SER A 118 0.98 4.30 14.90
C SER A 118 1.21 4.53 16.40
N GLU A 119 2.43 4.25 16.88
CA GLU A 119 2.79 4.46 18.28
C GLU A 119 2.84 5.95 18.66
N LEU A 120 3.43 6.78 17.81
CA LEU A 120 3.50 8.22 18.03
C LEU A 120 2.11 8.85 18.08
N VAL A 121 1.17 8.37 17.25
CA VAL A 121 -0.24 8.79 17.26
C VAL A 121 -0.94 8.29 18.52
N ARG A 122 -0.84 7.00 18.85
CA ARG A 122 -1.49 6.36 20.00
C ARG A 122 -1.07 7.00 21.33
N SER A 123 0.20 7.33 21.47
CA SER A 123 0.77 7.98 22.65
C SER A 123 0.54 9.50 22.67
N GLY A 124 -0.15 10.06 21.67
CA GLY A 124 -0.46 11.48 21.59
C GLY A 124 0.75 12.39 21.34
N LEU A 125 1.89 11.81 20.96
CA LEU A 125 3.17 12.50 20.77
C LEU A 125 3.37 12.99 19.33
N CYS A 126 2.50 12.62 18.39
CA CYS A 126 2.62 13.08 17.02
C CYS A 126 2.25 14.56 16.92
N PRO A 127 3.20 15.45 16.53
CA PRO A 127 2.95 16.90 16.55
C PRO A 127 1.94 17.36 15.50
N TYR A 128 1.64 16.49 14.52
CA TYR A 128 0.83 16.80 13.35
C TYR A 128 -0.55 16.13 13.36
N HIS A 129 -0.70 14.96 13.99
CA HIS A 129 -1.91 14.14 13.86
C HIS A 129 -3.14 14.80 14.51
N ARG A 130 -3.01 15.30 15.74
CA ARG A 130 -4.13 15.91 16.46
C ARG A 130 -4.69 17.14 15.74
N ARG A 131 -3.81 18.03 15.26
CA ARG A 131 -4.21 19.21 14.48
C ARG A 131 -4.89 18.86 13.16
N ALA A 132 -4.63 17.66 12.62
CA ALA A 132 -5.22 17.27 11.35
C ALA A 132 -6.74 17.12 11.40
N SER A 133 -7.39 16.96 12.56
CA SER A 133 -8.87 16.98 12.65
C SER A 133 -9.45 18.40 12.68
N GLU A 134 -8.67 19.38 13.11
CA GLU A 134 -9.08 20.78 13.30
C GLU A 134 -8.95 21.61 12.02
N VAL A 135 -8.07 21.18 11.11
CA VAL A 135 -7.81 21.88 9.83
C VAL A 135 -8.86 21.46 8.80
N SER A 136 -9.54 22.43 8.20
CA SER A 136 -10.41 22.19 7.04
C SER A 136 -9.57 21.84 5.81
N VAL A 137 -9.97 20.83 5.05
CA VAL A 137 -9.31 20.47 3.79
C VAL A 137 -10.17 20.93 2.64
N SER A 138 -9.67 21.90 1.88
CA SER A 138 -10.26 22.31 0.60
C SER A 138 -9.41 21.73 -0.53
N LEU A 139 -10.06 21.08 -1.50
CA LEU A 139 -9.39 20.51 -2.66
C LEU A 139 -9.07 21.59 -3.71
N GLU A 140 -9.87 22.66 -3.80
CA GLU A 140 -9.74 23.75 -4.77
C GLU A 140 -9.49 23.23 -6.19
N GLY A 141 -10.23 22.18 -6.56
CA GLY A 141 -10.11 21.48 -7.82
C GLY A 141 -9.02 20.40 -7.86
N LEU A 142 -7.80 20.73 -7.47
CA LEU A 142 -6.69 19.76 -7.50
C LEU A 142 -5.76 19.94 -6.32
N LEU A 143 -5.73 18.95 -5.44
CA LEU A 143 -4.78 18.90 -4.34
C LEU A 143 -3.61 17.98 -4.70
N SER A 144 -2.58 18.55 -5.33
CA SER A 144 -1.36 17.79 -5.63
C SER A 144 -0.59 17.44 -4.36
N PRO A 145 0.29 16.41 -4.40
CA PRO A 145 1.11 16.06 -3.25
C PRO A 145 1.98 17.21 -2.73
N ARG A 146 2.43 18.10 -3.62
CA ARG A 146 3.26 19.27 -3.26
C ARG A 146 2.42 20.34 -2.56
N GLU A 147 1.25 20.66 -3.10
CA GLU A 147 0.32 21.64 -2.49
C GLU A 147 -0.18 21.14 -1.13
N LEU A 148 -0.52 19.84 -1.03
CA LEU A 148 -0.89 19.20 0.22
C LEU A 148 0.21 19.35 1.28
N LEU A 149 1.46 19.02 0.94
CA LEU A 149 2.58 19.15 1.87
C LEU A 149 2.80 20.59 2.32
N ALA A 150 2.70 21.57 1.40
CA ALA A 150 2.83 22.98 1.73
C ALA A 150 1.74 23.44 2.71
N ARG A 151 0.46 23.22 2.37
CA ARG A 151 -0.69 23.58 3.21
C ARG A 151 -0.64 22.90 4.58
N ALA A 152 -0.32 21.61 4.61
CA ALA A 152 -0.23 20.85 5.85
C ALA A 152 0.94 21.29 6.73
N SER A 153 2.09 21.65 6.13
CA SER A 153 3.24 22.18 6.85
C SER A 153 2.93 23.53 7.47
N GLU A 154 2.27 24.43 6.73
CA GLU A 154 1.83 25.73 7.23
C GLU A 154 0.82 25.60 8.38
N ALA A 155 -0.14 24.69 8.23
CA ALA A 155 -1.15 24.41 9.26
C ALA A 155 -0.63 23.57 10.45
N GLY A 156 0.61 23.06 10.39
CA GLY A 156 1.14 22.16 11.41
C GLY A 156 0.35 20.86 11.57
N ALA A 157 -0.26 20.37 10.48
CA ALA A 157 -1.15 19.21 10.45
C ALA A 157 -0.58 18.04 9.65
N CYS A 158 -1.09 16.83 9.91
CA CYS A 158 -0.61 15.62 9.25
C CYS A 158 -1.09 15.57 7.80
N PRO A 159 -0.19 15.64 6.80
CA PRO A 159 -0.63 15.73 5.39
C PRO A 159 -1.38 14.48 4.95
N TYR A 160 -1.01 13.30 5.46
CA TYR A 160 -1.70 12.05 5.17
C TYR A 160 -3.16 12.06 5.66
N GLU A 161 -3.41 12.50 6.90
CA GLU A 161 -4.79 12.55 7.43
C GLU A 161 -5.63 13.63 6.73
N LEU A 162 -5.02 14.74 6.30
CA LEU A 162 -5.72 15.73 5.48
C LEU A 162 -6.14 15.16 4.12
N ALA A 163 -5.23 14.48 3.41
CA ALA A 163 -5.57 13.81 2.14
C ALA A 163 -6.65 12.74 2.34
N ARG A 164 -6.54 11.95 3.41
CA ARG A 164 -7.50 10.91 3.78
C ARG A 164 -8.91 11.47 4.02
N ARG A 165 -9.04 12.58 4.74
CA ARG A 165 -10.33 13.24 4.99
C ARG A 165 -10.95 13.80 3.70
N ALA A 166 -10.12 14.25 2.76
CA ALA A 166 -10.58 14.76 1.47
C ALA A 166 -11.07 13.68 0.49
N LEU A 167 -10.84 12.39 0.77
CA LEU A 167 -11.28 11.29 -0.10
C LEU A 167 -12.80 11.26 -0.29
N SER A 168 -13.56 11.53 0.77
CA SER A 168 -15.02 11.50 0.75
C SER A 168 -15.63 12.55 -0.18
N THR A 169 -15.00 13.71 -0.35
CA THR A 169 -15.47 14.80 -1.21
C THR A 169 -14.79 14.85 -2.59
N ALA A 170 -13.76 14.03 -2.82
CA ALA A 170 -13.08 14.00 -4.11
C ALA A 170 -13.88 13.23 -5.17
N ASP A 171 -13.88 13.75 -6.39
CA ASP A 171 -14.41 13.09 -7.60
C ASP A 171 -13.40 12.11 -8.19
N VAL A 172 -12.11 12.48 -8.16
CA VAL A 172 -11.00 11.65 -8.64
C VAL A 172 -9.95 11.43 -7.57
N ILE A 173 -9.61 10.16 -7.36
CA ILE A 173 -8.56 9.75 -6.43
C ILE A 173 -7.46 9.08 -7.21
N VAL A 174 -6.23 9.60 -7.12
CA VAL A 174 -5.06 8.95 -7.68
C VAL A 174 -4.30 8.25 -6.57
N ALA A 175 -4.16 6.93 -6.65
CA ALA A 175 -3.58 6.11 -5.59
C ALA A 175 -2.65 5.02 -6.13
N ALA A 176 -1.83 4.46 -5.25
CA ALA A 176 -1.03 3.27 -5.57
C ALA A 176 -1.88 1.99 -5.51
N TYR A 177 -1.44 0.95 -6.23
CA TYR A 177 -2.16 -0.34 -6.33
C TYR A 177 -2.58 -0.94 -4.99
N ASN A 178 -1.74 -0.82 -3.95
CA ASN A 178 -2.00 -1.41 -2.64
C ASN A 178 -3.29 -0.88 -1.98
N TYR A 179 -3.78 0.31 -2.32
CA TYR A 179 -5.04 0.83 -1.78
C TYR A 179 -6.27 0.04 -2.20
N ILE A 180 -6.19 -0.69 -3.31
CA ILE A 180 -7.27 -1.56 -3.79
C ILE A 180 -6.90 -3.03 -3.63
N PHE A 181 -5.65 -3.41 -3.83
CA PHE A 181 -5.26 -4.83 -3.86
C PHE A 181 -4.76 -5.39 -2.53
N ASP A 182 -4.48 -4.57 -1.51
CA ASP A 182 -4.28 -5.06 -0.14
C ASP A 182 -5.63 -5.08 0.61
N PRO A 183 -6.13 -6.23 1.10
CA PRO A 183 -7.45 -6.30 1.73
C PRO A 183 -7.60 -5.50 3.02
N GLU A 184 -6.51 -5.27 3.78
CA GLU A 184 -6.55 -4.45 4.99
C GLU A 184 -6.60 -2.97 4.65
N ILE A 185 -5.77 -2.53 3.69
CA ILE A 185 -5.75 -1.14 3.23
C ILE A 185 -7.04 -0.80 2.47
N ARG A 186 -7.53 -1.71 1.61
CA ARG A 186 -8.76 -1.55 0.83
C ARG A 186 -9.97 -1.26 1.72
N ARG A 187 -10.13 -2.00 2.83
CA ARG A 187 -11.25 -1.78 3.76
C ARG A 187 -11.21 -0.38 4.38
N ALA A 188 -10.03 0.06 4.83
CA ALA A 188 -9.87 1.41 5.37
C ALA A 188 -10.11 2.48 4.28
N PHE A 189 -9.54 2.28 3.09
CA PHE A 189 -9.65 3.20 1.97
C PHE A 189 -11.09 3.40 1.49
N LEU A 190 -11.85 2.31 1.31
CA LEU A 190 -13.27 2.39 0.93
C LEU A 190 -14.12 3.04 2.02
N SER A 191 -13.82 2.76 3.30
CA SER A 191 -14.46 3.46 4.42
C SER A 191 -14.20 4.96 4.39
N ASP A 192 -12.98 5.39 4.05
CA ASP A 192 -12.63 6.81 3.97
C ASP A 192 -13.25 7.50 2.73
N LEU A 193 -13.44 6.74 1.63
CA LEU A 193 -14.18 7.21 0.46
C LEU A 193 -15.68 7.35 0.72
N GLY A 194 -16.22 6.61 1.69
CA GLY A 194 -17.64 6.57 2.01
C GLY A 194 -18.47 5.78 1.00
N THR A 195 -17.88 4.80 0.30
CA THR A 195 -18.53 4.06 -0.80
C THR A 195 -18.01 2.63 -0.92
N GLY A 196 -18.73 1.78 -1.66
CA GLY A 196 -18.31 0.41 -1.97
C GLY A 196 -17.56 0.30 -3.31
N LEU A 197 -16.89 -0.84 -3.55
CA LEU A 197 -16.27 -1.10 -4.86
C LEU A 197 -17.25 -1.05 -6.03
N SER A 198 -18.52 -1.38 -5.80
CA SER A 198 -19.59 -1.34 -6.82
C SER A 198 -19.90 0.05 -7.35
N GLU A 199 -19.50 1.09 -6.63
CA GLU A 199 -19.74 2.51 -6.94
C GLU A 199 -18.44 3.23 -7.36
N VAL A 200 -17.35 2.48 -7.53
CA VAL A 200 -16.04 2.99 -7.92
C VAL A 200 -15.72 2.57 -9.35
N LEU A 201 -15.41 3.54 -10.19
CA LEU A 201 -14.81 3.30 -11.50
C LEU A 201 -13.29 3.23 -11.36
N LEU A 202 -12.74 2.02 -11.53
CA LEU A 202 -11.31 1.77 -11.39
C LEU A 202 -10.58 1.88 -12.73
N ILE A 203 -9.55 2.72 -12.79
CA ILE A 203 -8.61 2.81 -13.91
C ILE A 203 -7.27 2.26 -13.43
N VAL A 204 -6.77 1.20 -14.07
CA VAL A 204 -5.45 0.62 -13.74
C VAL A 204 -4.45 1.00 -14.83
N ASP A 205 -3.55 1.93 -14.51
CA ASP A 205 -2.48 2.32 -15.42
C ASP A 205 -1.34 1.29 -15.40
N GLU A 206 -0.74 1.02 -16.56
CA GLU A 206 0.29 -0.02 -16.74
C GLU A 206 -0.10 -1.40 -16.20
N ALA A 207 -1.35 -1.82 -16.45
CA ALA A 207 -1.94 -3.07 -15.97
C ALA A 207 -1.16 -4.35 -16.34
N HIS A 208 -0.23 -4.29 -17.30
CA HIS A 208 0.69 -5.40 -17.58
C HIS A 208 1.57 -5.77 -16.37
N ASN A 209 1.78 -4.84 -15.42
CA ASN A 209 2.48 -5.10 -14.16
C ASN A 209 1.57 -5.52 -13.01
N LEU A 210 0.25 -5.54 -13.22
CA LEU A 210 -0.71 -5.81 -12.16
C LEU A 210 -0.50 -7.19 -11.52
N PRO A 211 -0.31 -8.29 -12.26
CA PRO A 211 -0.16 -9.61 -11.64
C PRO A 211 1.00 -9.67 -10.63
N SER A 212 2.19 -9.21 -11.03
CA SER A 212 3.37 -9.22 -10.15
C SER A 212 3.23 -8.25 -8.97
N ALA A 213 2.59 -7.10 -9.18
CA ALA A 213 2.33 -6.14 -8.11
C ALA A 213 1.34 -6.68 -7.06
N VAL A 214 0.26 -7.34 -7.49
CA VAL A 214 -0.73 -7.97 -6.59
C VAL A 214 -0.08 -9.10 -5.80
N ILE A 215 0.69 -9.97 -6.46
CA ILE A 215 1.48 -11.03 -5.79
C ILE A 215 2.38 -10.43 -4.71
N SER A 216 3.10 -9.36 -5.04
CA SER A 216 4.00 -8.69 -4.09
C SER A 216 3.26 -8.10 -2.88
N VAL A 217 2.11 -7.46 -3.10
CA VAL A 217 1.27 -6.87 -2.03
C VAL A 217 0.73 -7.95 -1.07
N LEU A 218 0.28 -9.07 -1.63
CA LEU A 218 -0.34 -10.16 -0.85
C LEU A 218 0.68 -11.07 -0.15
N SER A 219 1.93 -11.06 -0.60
CA SER A 219 3.01 -11.87 -0.03
C SER A 219 3.56 -11.26 1.27
N LYS A 220 4.11 -12.11 2.15
CA LYS A 220 4.82 -11.68 3.36
C LYS A 220 6.24 -12.22 3.37
N GLU A 221 7.17 -11.47 3.94
CA GLU A 221 8.59 -11.82 3.99
C GLU A 221 9.18 -11.64 5.39
N ILE A 222 10.16 -12.49 5.74
CA ILE A 222 11.02 -12.31 6.91
C ILE A 222 12.48 -12.65 6.57
N THR A 223 13.43 -11.97 7.21
CA THR A 223 14.88 -12.19 7.01
C THR A 223 15.54 -12.72 8.28
N SER A 224 16.70 -13.37 8.15
CA SER A 224 17.44 -13.87 9.32
C SER A 224 17.89 -12.71 10.23
N ARG A 225 18.24 -11.54 9.64
CA ARG A 225 18.52 -10.30 10.38
C ARG A 225 17.34 -9.88 11.27
N ARG A 226 16.11 -9.95 10.76
CA ARG A 226 14.90 -9.58 11.52
C ARG A 226 14.66 -10.53 12.69
N ILE A 227 14.86 -11.84 12.49
CA ILE A 227 14.73 -12.84 13.55
C ILE A 227 15.81 -12.64 14.62
N ARG A 228 17.06 -12.37 14.22
CA ARG A 228 18.15 -12.03 15.16
C ARG A 228 17.82 -10.77 15.97
N ALA A 229 17.22 -9.76 15.33
CA ALA A 229 16.78 -8.55 16.02
C ALA A 229 15.67 -8.86 17.04
N ALA A 230 14.68 -9.68 16.70
CA ALA A 230 13.62 -10.11 17.61
C ALA A 230 14.19 -10.81 18.85
N ARG A 231 15.13 -11.73 18.66
CA ARG A 231 15.79 -12.44 19.76
C ARG A 231 16.52 -11.49 20.71
N ARG A 232 17.24 -10.50 20.17
CA ARG A 232 17.90 -9.47 20.99
C ARG A 232 16.91 -8.61 21.77
N GLU A 233 15.75 -8.31 21.19
CA GLU A 233 14.70 -7.55 21.89
C GLU A 233 14.09 -8.35 23.04
N VAL A 234 13.81 -9.64 22.86
CA VAL A 234 13.35 -10.53 23.95
C VAL A 234 14.40 -10.58 25.07
N SER A 235 15.64 -10.88 24.73
CA SER A 235 16.74 -11.01 25.70
C SER A 235 17.03 -9.73 26.47
N ARG A 236 16.78 -8.56 25.89
CA ARG A 236 17.03 -7.27 26.55
C ARG A 236 15.85 -6.78 27.38
N TYR A 237 14.62 -7.01 26.91
CA TYR A 237 13.44 -6.32 27.43
C TYR A 237 12.36 -7.25 28.01
N CYS A 238 12.56 -8.57 28.03
CA CYS A 238 11.61 -9.56 28.56
C CYS A 238 12.30 -10.44 29.61
N ARG A 239 11.58 -10.84 30.66
CA ARG A 239 12.07 -11.74 31.72
C ARG A 239 10.96 -12.72 32.13
N GLY A 240 11.35 -13.93 32.54
CA GLY A 240 10.44 -14.99 32.97
C GLY A 240 10.39 -16.18 32.00
N ASN A 241 9.83 -17.30 32.46
CA ASN A 241 9.86 -18.60 31.75
C ASN A 241 9.32 -18.52 30.32
N GLU A 242 8.27 -17.73 30.08
CA GLU A 242 7.69 -17.56 28.75
C GLU A 242 8.65 -16.83 27.79
N CYS A 243 9.36 -15.80 28.27
CA CYS A 243 10.37 -15.08 27.49
C CYS A 243 11.55 -16.00 27.16
N GLU A 244 11.99 -16.83 28.11
CA GLU A 244 13.09 -17.78 27.90
C GLU A 244 12.74 -18.86 26.88
N LYS A 245 11.50 -19.36 26.92
CA LYS A 245 10.98 -20.28 25.90
C LYS A 245 11.01 -19.62 24.52
N VAL A 246 10.44 -18.43 24.38
CA VAL A 246 10.39 -17.73 23.08
C VAL A 246 11.79 -17.34 22.58
N GLU A 247 12.71 -16.97 23.47
CA GLU A 247 14.10 -16.70 23.07
C GLU A 247 14.77 -17.96 22.49
N ARG A 248 14.54 -19.12 23.11
CA ARG A 248 15.02 -20.43 22.63
C ARG A 248 14.40 -20.80 21.28
N ASP A 249 13.09 -20.63 21.13
CA ASP A 249 12.40 -20.94 19.88
C ASP A 249 12.83 -19.99 18.75
N LEU A 250 13.06 -18.70 19.04
CA LEU A 250 13.65 -17.76 18.08
C LEU A 250 15.08 -18.14 17.67
N TYR A 251 15.84 -18.77 18.56
CA TYR A 251 17.16 -19.31 18.23
C TYR A 251 17.05 -20.54 17.31
N SER A 252 16.09 -21.43 17.54
CA SER A 252 15.78 -22.55 16.64
C SER A 252 15.41 -22.06 15.25
N LEU A 253 14.51 -21.07 15.15
CA LEU A 253 14.13 -20.45 13.88
C LEU A 253 15.31 -19.77 13.19
N TYR A 254 16.16 -19.06 13.93
CA TYR A 254 17.38 -18.46 13.38
C TYR A 254 18.36 -19.52 12.83
N SER A 255 18.48 -20.66 13.51
CA SER A 255 19.31 -21.78 13.08
C SER A 255 18.75 -22.43 11.81
N PHE A 256 17.44 -22.58 11.72
CA PHE A 256 16.75 -23.00 10.49
C PHE A 256 17.03 -22.05 9.33
N MET A 257 16.88 -20.74 9.52
CA MET A 257 17.23 -19.74 8.51
C MET A 257 18.71 -19.81 8.09
N SER A 258 19.62 -20.07 9.03
CA SER A 258 21.05 -20.21 8.71
C SER A 258 21.33 -21.43 7.84
N LYS A 259 20.58 -22.53 8.00
CA LYS A 259 20.65 -23.70 7.10
C LYS A 259 20.10 -23.36 5.71
N LEU A 260 18.94 -22.68 5.65
CA LEU A 260 18.37 -22.21 4.39
C LEU A 260 19.32 -21.30 3.63
N ARG A 261 19.98 -20.35 4.30
CA ARG A 261 20.98 -19.46 3.68
C ARG A 261 22.05 -20.23 2.91
N ARG A 262 22.62 -21.27 3.52
CA ARG A 262 23.64 -22.14 2.89
C ARG A 262 23.08 -22.99 1.74
N ALA A 263 21.78 -23.29 1.75
CA ALA A 263 21.12 -24.03 0.69
C ALA A 263 20.85 -23.11 -0.51
N VAL A 264 20.31 -21.91 -0.28
CA VAL A 264 19.99 -20.94 -1.35
C VAL A 264 21.24 -20.33 -1.98
N GLU A 265 22.33 -20.14 -1.23
CA GLU A 265 23.62 -19.72 -1.79
C GLU A 265 24.15 -20.70 -2.85
N ARG A 266 23.77 -21.98 -2.77
CA ARG A 266 24.19 -23.03 -3.71
C ARG A 266 23.18 -23.32 -4.81
N ARG A 267 21.88 -23.27 -4.49
CA ARG A 267 20.80 -23.74 -5.35
C ARG A 267 19.95 -22.62 -5.96
N GLY A 268 20.14 -21.37 -5.49
CA GLY A 268 19.23 -20.27 -5.79
C GLY A 268 17.95 -20.36 -4.96
N GLU A 269 16.88 -19.78 -5.51
CA GLU A 269 15.54 -19.85 -4.94
C GLU A 269 15.08 -21.31 -4.76
N MET A 270 14.45 -21.62 -3.61
CA MET A 270 13.92 -22.96 -3.35
C MET A 270 12.65 -22.93 -2.53
N GLU A 271 11.75 -23.88 -2.79
CA GLU A 271 10.58 -24.11 -1.95
C GLU A 271 10.97 -24.68 -0.59
N VAL A 272 10.20 -24.31 0.43
CA VAL A 272 10.39 -24.71 1.82
C VAL A 272 9.10 -25.35 2.33
N GLU A 273 9.23 -26.55 2.88
CA GLU A 273 8.09 -27.22 3.51
C GLU A 273 7.60 -26.42 4.73
N ARG A 274 6.29 -26.15 4.76
CA ARG A 274 5.71 -25.32 5.84
C ARG A 274 5.85 -26.01 7.20
N GLY A 275 5.77 -27.34 7.24
CA GLY A 275 5.95 -28.14 8.45
C GLY A 275 7.32 -27.88 9.10
N ASP A 276 8.39 -27.97 8.31
CA ASP A 276 9.76 -27.73 8.77
C ASP A 276 9.94 -26.35 9.39
N LEU A 277 9.35 -25.31 8.78
CA LEU A 277 9.38 -23.97 9.36
C LEU A 277 8.64 -23.93 10.69
N LEU A 278 7.41 -24.46 10.75
CA LEU A 278 6.55 -24.38 11.93
C LEU A 278 7.11 -25.19 13.11
N GLU A 279 7.81 -26.30 12.85
CA GLU A 279 8.54 -27.07 13.88
C GLU A 279 9.71 -26.27 14.46
N ALA A 280 10.42 -25.50 13.64
CA ALA A 280 11.53 -24.68 14.08
C ALA A 280 11.11 -23.33 14.68
N ALA A 281 9.86 -22.92 14.49
CA ALA A 281 9.38 -21.58 14.81
C ALA A 281 8.67 -21.48 16.17
N PRO A 282 8.78 -20.34 16.87
CA PRO A 282 7.94 -20.05 18.04
C PRO A 282 6.46 -19.96 17.63
N ASN A 283 5.57 -20.23 18.60
CA ASN A 283 4.15 -20.01 18.41
C ASN A 283 3.86 -18.51 18.10
N PRO A 284 3.13 -18.18 17.02
CA PRO A 284 2.86 -16.79 16.66
C PRO A 284 2.11 -16.01 17.74
N ASN A 285 1.21 -16.65 18.49
CA ASN A 285 0.43 -15.99 19.55
C ASN A 285 1.29 -15.66 20.77
N ASP A 286 2.26 -16.53 21.12
CA ASP A 286 3.24 -16.26 22.17
C ASP A 286 4.11 -15.06 21.79
N LEU A 287 4.59 -15.01 20.55
CA LEU A 287 5.31 -13.85 20.03
C LEU A 287 4.46 -12.57 20.06
N MET A 288 3.17 -12.64 19.71
CA MET A 288 2.29 -11.47 19.78
C MET A 288 2.14 -10.97 21.22
N ARG A 289 1.99 -11.86 22.21
CA ARG A 289 1.89 -11.45 23.62
C ARG A 289 3.20 -10.81 24.11
N ILE A 290 4.33 -11.45 23.86
CA ILE A 290 5.65 -10.92 24.24
C ILE A 290 5.96 -9.61 23.53
N ALA A 291 5.63 -9.51 22.24
CA ALA A 291 5.80 -8.27 21.50
C ALA A 291 5.05 -7.13 22.19
N ALA A 292 3.78 -7.33 22.61
CA ALA A 292 3.03 -6.28 23.30
C ALA A 292 3.71 -5.84 24.62
N VAL A 293 4.23 -6.78 25.42
CA VAL A 293 4.95 -6.49 26.67
C VAL A 293 6.25 -5.74 26.41
N VAL A 294 7.02 -6.13 25.39
CA VAL A 294 8.27 -5.45 25.06
C VAL A 294 7.97 -4.05 24.50
N GLU A 295 6.97 -3.93 23.61
CA GLU A 295 6.53 -2.68 22.99
C GLU A 295 6.10 -1.66 24.05
N SER A 296 5.41 -2.09 25.11
CA SER A 296 5.03 -1.20 26.22
C SER A 296 6.22 -0.67 27.01
N ARG A 297 7.37 -1.36 26.99
CA ARG A 297 8.61 -0.94 27.66
C ARG A 297 9.48 -0.04 26.78
N VAL A 298 9.54 -0.31 25.48
CA VAL A 298 10.42 0.41 24.55
C VAL A 298 9.74 1.57 23.82
N GLY A 299 8.41 1.67 23.88
CA GLY A 299 7.65 2.77 23.25
C GLY A 299 7.76 2.78 21.71
N ARG A 300 8.01 1.62 21.10
CA ARG A 300 8.08 1.43 19.65
C ARG A 300 7.76 -0.02 19.31
N ALA A 301 7.40 -0.28 18.06
CA ALA A 301 7.19 -1.66 17.66
C ALA A 301 8.50 -2.46 17.52
N THR A 302 8.35 -3.77 17.64
CA THR A 302 9.45 -4.73 17.74
C THR A 302 9.63 -5.55 16.45
N ALA A 303 10.82 -6.08 16.25
CA ALA A 303 11.06 -7.17 15.30
C ALA A 303 10.31 -8.45 15.71
N ILE A 304 10.06 -8.64 17.01
CA ILE A 304 9.22 -9.74 17.54
C ILE A 304 7.85 -9.75 16.85
N ARG A 305 7.19 -8.59 16.76
CA ARG A 305 5.90 -8.46 16.06
C ARG A 305 5.99 -8.76 14.57
N SER A 306 7.07 -8.35 13.90
CA SER A 306 7.29 -8.67 12.47
C SER A 306 7.36 -10.18 12.25
N VAL A 307 8.12 -10.90 13.08
CA VAL A 307 8.23 -12.37 13.03
C VAL A 307 6.87 -13.01 13.32
N ALA A 308 6.15 -12.53 14.34
CA ALA A 308 4.83 -13.01 14.69
C ALA A 308 3.82 -12.88 13.54
N SER A 309 3.79 -11.72 12.88
CA SER A 309 2.91 -11.46 11.73
C SER A 309 3.22 -12.38 10.55
N PHE A 310 4.50 -12.59 10.25
CA PHE A 310 4.93 -13.51 9.20
C PHE A 310 4.49 -14.94 9.50
N LEU A 311 4.81 -15.46 10.70
CA LEU A 311 4.46 -16.84 11.06
C LEU A 311 2.94 -17.03 11.14
N LYS A 312 2.19 -16.02 11.58
CA LYS A 312 0.72 -16.05 11.54
C LYS A 312 0.18 -16.13 10.10
N ALA A 313 0.81 -15.45 9.14
CA ALA A 313 0.45 -15.55 7.72
C ALA A 313 0.71 -16.96 7.17
N VAL A 314 1.85 -17.57 7.52
CA VAL A 314 2.16 -18.96 7.13
C VAL A 314 1.20 -19.98 7.79
N THR A 315 0.88 -19.80 9.07
CA THR A 315 0.03 -20.72 9.85
C THR A 315 -1.41 -20.77 9.34
N ARG A 316 -1.94 -19.67 8.80
CA ARG A 316 -3.31 -19.60 8.28
C ARG A 316 -3.57 -20.54 7.10
N HIS A 317 -2.52 -21.11 6.49
CA HIS A 317 -2.57 -22.08 5.41
C HIS A 317 -3.65 -21.76 4.37
N LYS A 318 -3.50 -20.61 3.72
CA LYS A 318 -4.40 -20.23 2.64
C LYS A 318 -4.02 -20.95 1.34
N PRO A 319 -4.97 -21.54 0.60
CA PRO A 319 -4.74 -22.00 -0.76
C PRO A 319 -4.15 -20.87 -1.62
N GLY A 320 -3.27 -21.21 -2.56
CA GLY A 320 -2.65 -20.20 -3.43
C GLY A 320 -1.45 -19.48 -2.82
N TYR A 321 -0.87 -19.99 -1.73
CA TYR A 321 0.40 -19.51 -1.18
C TYR A 321 1.45 -20.63 -1.12
N THR A 322 2.70 -20.33 -1.47
CA THR A 322 3.85 -21.24 -1.30
C THR A 322 4.93 -20.56 -0.48
N LEU A 323 5.67 -21.34 0.32
CA LEU A 323 6.75 -20.83 1.15
C LEU A 323 8.07 -21.01 0.40
N VAL A 324 8.80 -19.93 0.16
CA VAL A 324 10.01 -19.91 -0.66
C VAL A 324 11.15 -19.25 0.11
N ALA A 325 12.35 -19.80 0.03
CA ALA A 325 13.57 -19.18 0.48
C ALA A 325 14.38 -18.66 -0.72
N GLU A 326 14.85 -17.41 -0.63
CA GLU A 326 15.65 -16.76 -1.68
C GLU A 326 16.88 -16.06 -1.09
N PRO A 327 18.00 -15.99 -1.84
CA PRO A 327 19.19 -15.26 -1.40
C PRO A 327 18.92 -13.75 -1.35
N MET A 328 19.43 -13.08 -0.32
CA MET A 328 19.25 -11.63 -0.14
C MET A 328 20.53 -10.98 0.42
N ASP A 329 21.38 -10.40 -0.43
CA ASP A 329 22.60 -9.64 -0.08
C ASP A 329 23.31 -10.06 1.24
N GLY A 330 23.91 -11.25 1.24
CA GLY A 330 24.61 -11.83 2.40
C GLY A 330 23.69 -12.32 3.53
N ASP A 331 22.40 -12.46 3.24
CA ASP A 331 21.34 -13.00 4.08
C ASP A 331 20.42 -13.93 3.27
N VAL A 332 19.36 -14.44 3.90
CA VAL A 332 18.26 -15.18 3.28
C VAL A 332 16.93 -14.53 3.64
N ALA A 333 16.06 -14.42 2.64
CA ALA A 333 14.67 -14.05 2.82
C ALA A 333 13.80 -15.31 2.73
N LEU A 334 12.83 -15.41 3.63
CA LEU A 334 11.79 -16.43 3.59
C LEU A 334 10.47 -15.74 3.29
N ARG A 335 9.79 -16.18 2.23
CA ARG A 335 8.62 -15.52 1.65
C ARG A 335 7.43 -16.47 1.64
N ASN A 336 6.35 -16.06 2.28
CA ASN A 336 5.04 -16.66 2.07
C ASN A 336 4.44 -16.01 0.83
N LEU A 337 4.80 -16.57 -0.33
CA LEU A 337 4.53 -16.04 -1.66
C LEU A 337 3.10 -16.37 -2.09
N CYS A 338 2.32 -15.36 -2.44
CA CYS A 338 1.02 -15.54 -3.09
C CYS A 338 1.24 -15.98 -4.55
N VAL A 339 0.88 -17.21 -4.90
CA VAL A 339 0.96 -17.74 -6.27
C VAL A 339 -0.38 -17.68 -7.01
N SER A 340 -1.50 -17.57 -6.28
CA SER A 340 -2.84 -17.42 -6.88
C SER A 340 -3.65 -16.36 -6.12
N PRO A 341 -3.74 -15.12 -6.63
CA PRO A 341 -4.42 -14.03 -5.94
C PRO A 341 -5.95 -14.03 -6.11
N ALA A 342 -6.52 -14.96 -6.90
CA ALA A 342 -7.92 -14.94 -7.33
C ALA A 342 -8.97 -15.08 -6.19
N GLY A 343 -8.54 -15.36 -4.95
CA GLY A 343 -9.41 -15.53 -3.79
C GLY A 343 -9.21 -14.51 -2.64
N GLU A 344 -8.43 -13.44 -2.84
CA GLU A 344 -8.06 -12.44 -1.81
C GLU A 344 -8.79 -11.07 -1.89
#